data_AF-A0AAV7IL70-F1
#
_entry.id   AF-A0AAV7IL70-F1
#
_cell.length_a   1.000
_cell.length_b   1.000
_cell.length_c   1.000
_cell.angle_alpha   90.00
_cell.angle_beta   90.00
_cell.angle_gamma   90.00
#
_symmetry.space_group_name_H-M   'P 1'
#
loop_
_entity.id
_entity.type
_entity.pdbx_description
1 polymer ?
#
loop_
_entity_poly.entity_id
_entity_poly.type
_entity_poly.pdbx_seq_one_letter_code
_entity_poly.pdbx_strand_id
1 'polypeptide(L)'
;MTTKLFVNKQLASFGAMIVAEFVSCKSSNNKIKVEYPEPWKATSNVQLLVNGHVVSDDDGNIGRYLARTLDDSLYGGTGIIENSQVDNWLSYICDPLKNSNNLTTLKELLNTSLSKNWLMTEQMTLADTYVFASLINLNYIPEP
;
A
#
# COMPACT_ATOMS: atom_id res chain seq x y z
N MET A 1 18.58 9.13 -7.85
CA MET A 1 17.68 8.04 -8.29
C MET A 1 16.38 8.70 -8.72
N THR A 2 15.88 8.41 -9.92
CA THR A 2 14.61 8.99 -10.39
C THR A 2 13.52 7.95 -10.26
N THR A 3 12.56 8.20 -9.38
CA THR A 3 11.45 7.27 -9.11
C THR A 3 10.14 7.89 -9.58
N LYS A 4 9.39 7.15 -10.40
CA LYS A 4 8.08 7.56 -10.90
C LYS A 4 7.04 6.49 -10.63
N LEU A 5 5.83 6.90 -10.29
CA LEU A 5 4.68 6.03 -10.17
C LEU A 5 3.69 6.38 -11.29
N PHE A 6 3.48 5.44 -12.20
CA PHE A 6 2.45 5.55 -13.22
C PHE A 6 1.18 4.92 -12.70
N VAL A 7 0.06 5.64 -12.80
CA VAL A 7 -1.24 5.17 -12.32
C VAL A 7 -2.27 5.26 -13.43
N ASN A 8 -3.05 4.20 -13.60
CA ASN A 8 -4.24 4.22 -14.45
C ASN A 8 -5.30 5.10 -13.80
N LYS A 9 -5.62 6.22 -14.46
CA LYS A 9 -6.57 7.22 -13.94
C LYS A 9 -7.98 6.65 -13.71
N GLN A 10 -8.37 5.62 -14.47
CA GLN A 10 -9.73 5.05 -14.41
C GLN A 10 -9.87 3.97 -13.32
N LEU A 11 -8.77 3.34 -12.93
CA LEU A 11 -8.74 2.21 -11.99
C LEU A 11 -7.61 2.41 -10.97
N ALA A 12 -7.64 3.53 -10.24
CA ALA A 12 -6.50 3.94 -9.42
C ALA A 12 -6.16 2.91 -8.31
N SER A 13 -4.89 2.52 -8.24
CA SER A 13 -4.33 1.73 -7.15
C SER A 13 -3.95 2.64 -5.97
N PHE A 14 -4.87 2.80 -5.02
CA PHE A 14 -4.69 3.71 -3.89
C PHE A 14 -3.52 3.35 -2.97
N GLY A 15 -3.19 2.06 -2.81
CA GLY A 15 -2.12 1.62 -1.90
C GLY A 15 -0.77 2.26 -2.24
N ALA A 16 -0.26 2.00 -3.44
CA ALA A 16 1.00 2.56 -3.92
C ALA A 16 0.99 4.08 -4.00
N MET A 17 -0.14 4.71 -4.32
CA MET A 17 -0.26 6.18 -4.32
C MET A 17 -0.07 6.76 -2.93
N ILE A 18 -0.74 6.19 -1.93
CA ILE A 18 -0.62 6.63 -0.54
C ILE A 18 0.83 6.44 -0.06
N VAL A 19 1.43 5.27 -0.31
CA VAL A 19 2.85 5.02 0.06
C VAL A 19 3.79 6.02 -0.62
N ALA A 20 3.58 6.29 -1.91
CA ALA A 20 4.41 7.24 -2.65
C ALA A 20 4.31 8.66 -2.09
N GLU A 21 3.12 9.08 -1.67
CA GLU A 21 2.91 10.37 -1.00
C GLU A 21 3.63 10.42 0.35
N PHE A 22 3.45 9.41 1.20
CA PHE A 22 4.08 9.36 2.52
C PHE A 22 5.60 9.43 2.45
N VAL A 23 6.21 8.63 1.56
CA VAL A 23 7.66 8.66 1.32
C VAL A 23 8.11 10.04 0.83
N SER A 24 7.34 10.64 -0.09
CA SER A 24 7.64 11.98 -0.64
C SER A 24 7.47 13.10 0.38
N CYS A 25 6.60 12.95 1.38
CA CYS A 25 6.39 13.92 2.46
C CYS A 25 7.52 13.89 3.49
N LYS A 26 8.06 12.71 3.81
CA LYS A 26 9.10 12.55 4.84
C LYS A 26 10.46 13.09 4.42
N SER A 27 10.78 13.08 3.13
CA SER A 27 12.10 13.53 2.65
C SER A 27 12.00 14.30 1.35
N SER A 28 12.65 15.48 1.32
CA SER A 28 12.82 16.27 0.10
C SER A 28 13.66 15.54 -0.95
N ASN A 29 14.47 14.55 -0.55
CA ASN A 29 15.33 13.78 -1.45
C ASN A 29 14.62 12.57 -2.07
N ASN A 30 13.51 12.10 -1.49
CA ASN A 30 12.77 10.90 -1.91
C ASN A 30 11.47 11.26 -2.65
N LYS A 31 11.52 12.24 -3.56
CA LYS A 31 10.34 12.63 -4.34
C LYS A 31 9.99 11.57 -5.37
N ILE A 32 8.79 11.02 -5.25
CA ILE A 32 8.22 10.08 -6.22
C ILE A 32 7.23 10.87 -7.07
N LYS A 33 7.49 10.94 -8.37
CA LYS A 33 6.59 11.65 -9.29
C LYS A 33 5.43 10.74 -9.69
N VAL A 34 4.22 11.07 -9.26
CA VAL A 34 3.00 10.38 -9.71
C VAL A 34 2.56 10.98 -11.04
N GLU A 35 2.46 10.15 -12.07
CA GLU A 35 2.02 10.54 -13.42
C GLU A 35 0.84 9.64 -13.85
N TYR A 36 0.00 10.18 -14.74
CA TYR A 36 -1.16 9.48 -15.31
C TYR A 36 -0.99 9.43 -16.84
N PRO A 37 -0.20 8.47 -17.38
CA PRO A 37 0.07 8.39 -18.80
C PRO A 37 -1.19 8.09 -19.60
N GLU A 38 -1.35 8.78 -20.73
CA GLU A 38 -2.41 8.55 -21.71
C GLU A 38 -1.80 8.38 -23.12
N PRO A 39 -2.12 7.31 -23.86
CA PRO A 39 -2.97 6.20 -23.46
C PRO A 39 -2.29 5.29 -22.43
N TRP A 40 -3.07 4.71 -21.51
CA TRP A 40 -2.59 3.64 -20.63
C TRP A 40 -2.35 2.36 -21.44
N LYS A 41 -1.15 1.77 -21.33
CA LYS A 41 -0.73 0.62 -22.14
C LYS A 41 -0.43 -0.64 -21.34
N ALA A 42 -0.35 -0.54 -20.02
CA ALA A 42 -0.04 -1.68 -19.16
C ALA A 42 -1.29 -2.50 -18.86
N THR A 43 -1.10 -3.79 -18.57
CA THR A 43 -2.17 -4.69 -18.12
C THR A 43 -2.56 -4.46 -16.67
N SER A 44 -1.61 -3.99 -15.85
CA SER A 44 -1.87 -3.57 -14.47
C SER A 44 -2.47 -2.16 -14.43
N ASN A 45 -2.91 -1.74 -13.24
CA ASN A 45 -3.40 -0.39 -13.00
C ASN A 45 -2.33 0.57 -12.47
N VAL A 46 -1.13 0.07 -12.22
CA VAL A 46 -0.04 0.83 -11.62
C VAL A 46 1.31 0.29 -12.08
N GLN A 47 2.30 1.15 -12.25
CA GLN A 47 3.69 0.76 -12.52
C GLN A 47 4.65 1.66 -11.76
N LEU A 48 5.62 1.06 -11.07
CA LEU A 48 6.75 1.77 -10.50
C LEU A 48 7.93 1.74 -11.46
N LEU A 49 8.43 2.92 -11.82
CA LEU A 49 9.60 3.08 -12.65
C LEU A 49 10.75 3.65 -11.82
N VAL A 50 11.90 3.01 -11.89
CA VAL A 50 13.15 3.47 -11.28
C VAL A 50 14.18 3.64 -12.38
N ASN A 51 14.69 4.86 -12.53
CA ASN A 51 15.62 5.24 -13.59
C ASN A 51 15.12 4.84 -15.00
N GLY A 52 13.81 4.90 -15.22
CA GLY A 52 13.16 4.57 -16.50
C GLY A 52 12.81 3.10 -16.70
N HIS A 53 13.17 2.20 -15.78
CA HIS A 53 12.85 0.77 -15.86
C HIS A 53 11.69 0.42 -14.95
N VAL A 54 10.74 -0.38 -15.45
CA VAL A 54 9.65 -0.93 -14.64
C VAL A 54 10.22 -1.92 -13.64
N VAL A 55 10.03 -1.65 -12.35
CA VAL A 55 10.50 -2.50 -11.24
C VAL A 55 9.39 -3.41 -10.74
N SER A 56 8.14 -2.91 -10.73
CA SER A 56 6.96 -3.66 -10.35
C SER A 56 5.73 -3.03 -10.96
N ASP A 57 4.74 -3.85 -11.26
CA ASP A 57 3.42 -3.48 -11.73
C ASP A 57 2.29 -4.01 -10.82
N ASP A 58 2.66 -4.64 -9.70
CA ASP A 58 1.77 -5.05 -8.62
C ASP A 58 1.75 -4.00 -7.50
N ASP A 59 0.55 -3.60 -7.09
CA ASP A 59 0.32 -2.54 -6.09
C ASP A 59 1.05 -2.84 -4.78
N GLY A 60 0.86 -4.03 -4.21
CA GLY A 60 1.49 -4.44 -2.95
C GLY A 60 3.02 -4.48 -3.03
N ASN A 61 3.56 -5.06 -4.10
CA ASN A 61 5.01 -5.15 -4.33
C ASN A 61 5.64 -3.77 -4.56
N ILE A 62 4.93 -2.83 -5.17
CA ILE A 62 5.38 -1.43 -5.25
C ILE A 62 5.52 -0.84 -3.85
N GLY A 63 4.51 -0.99 -2.99
CA GLY A 63 4.59 -0.52 -1.60
C GLY A 63 5.75 -1.14 -0.84
N ARG A 64 5.94 -2.47 -0.96
CA ARG A 64 7.08 -3.19 -0.38
C ARG A 64 8.41 -2.62 -0.86
N TYR A 65 8.55 -2.37 -2.16
CA TYR A 65 9.77 -1.81 -2.72
C TYR A 65 10.04 -0.41 -2.16
N LEU A 66 9.04 0.48 -2.18
CA LEU A 66 9.17 1.86 -1.70
C LEU A 66 9.53 1.91 -0.22
N ALA A 67 8.85 1.12 0.62
CA ALA A 67 9.18 1.02 2.04
C ALA A 67 10.62 0.53 2.24
N ARG A 68 11.00 -0.60 1.65
CA ARG A 68 12.35 -1.18 1.85
C ARG A 68 13.49 -0.34 1.32
N THR A 69 13.25 0.52 0.33
CA THR A 69 14.30 1.32 -0.33
C THR A 69 14.37 2.76 0.15
N LEU A 70 13.25 3.35 0.56
CA LEU A 70 13.15 4.79 0.84
C LEU A 70 12.67 5.11 2.26
N ASP A 71 11.95 4.20 2.92
CA ASP A 71 11.42 4.41 4.28
C ASP A 71 11.06 3.07 4.94
N ASP A 72 12.05 2.43 5.55
CA ASP A 72 11.92 1.11 6.17
C ASP A 72 10.94 1.11 7.35
N SER A 73 10.69 2.27 7.96
CA SER A 73 9.72 2.45 9.04
C SER A 73 8.28 2.12 8.60
N LEU A 74 7.96 2.23 7.31
CA LEU A 74 6.68 1.76 6.75
C LEU A 74 6.57 0.23 6.70
N TYR A 75 7.71 -0.47 6.77
CA TYR A 75 7.77 -1.92 6.73
C TYR A 75 7.89 -2.58 8.11
N GLY A 76 7.87 -1.82 9.20
CA GLY A 76 8.21 -2.34 10.54
C GLY A 76 9.62 -1.98 11.00
N GLY A 77 10.35 -1.19 10.22
CA GLY A 77 11.71 -0.74 10.54
C GLY A 77 12.73 -1.87 10.46
N THR A 78 13.55 -2.00 11.51
CA THR A 78 14.61 -3.01 11.59
C THR A 78 14.16 -4.31 12.26
N GLY A 79 12.93 -4.36 12.76
CA GLY A 79 12.39 -5.48 13.52
C GLY A 79 11.88 -6.62 12.62
N ILE A 80 12.43 -7.82 12.78
CA ILE A 80 12.04 -8.99 11.97
C ILE A 80 10.59 -9.40 12.25
N ILE A 81 10.14 -9.25 13.50
CA ILE A 81 8.79 -9.62 13.92
C ILE A 81 7.78 -8.67 13.26
N GLU A 82 8.05 -7.38 13.32
CA GLU A 82 7.24 -6.30 12.76
C GLU A 82 7.17 -6.44 11.22
N ASN A 83 8.30 -6.71 10.57
CA ASN A 83 8.34 -6.98 9.14
C ASN A 83 7.45 -8.16 8.74
N SER A 84 7.50 -9.26 9.51
CA SER A 84 6.69 -10.46 9.28
C SER A 84 5.20 -10.18 9.49
N GLN A 85 4.88 -9.37 10.50
CA GLN A 85 3.53 -8.91 10.80
C GLN A 85 2.95 -8.04 9.68
N VAL A 86 3.75 -7.11 9.12
CA VAL A 86 3.36 -6.33 7.94
C VAL A 86 3.10 -7.25 6.74
N ASP A 87 3.98 -8.24 6.50
CA ASP A 87 3.77 -9.20 5.42
C ASP A 87 2.49 -10.02 5.60
N ASN A 88 2.17 -10.46 6.83
CA ASN A 88 0.93 -11.18 7.12
C ASN A 88 -0.31 -10.36 6.74
N TRP A 89 -0.33 -9.06 7.07
CA TRP A 89 -1.44 -8.19 6.66
C TRP A 89 -1.54 -8.04 5.14
N LEU A 90 -0.40 -7.82 4.47
CA LEU A 90 -0.37 -7.71 3.01
C LEU A 90 -0.84 -8.99 2.33
N SER A 91 -0.51 -10.17 2.85
CA SER A 91 -1.05 -11.44 2.37
C SER A 91 -2.55 -11.56 2.65
N TYR A 92 -3.00 -11.14 3.83
CA TYR A 92 -4.42 -11.18 4.23
C TYR A 92 -5.32 -10.26 3.42
N ILE A 93 -4.80 -9.26 2.71
CA ILE A 93 -5.60 -8.40 1.84
C ILE A 93 -5.55 -8.84 0.36
N CYS A 94 -4.48 -9.52 -0.06
CA CYS A 94 -4.30 -9.95 -1.45
C CYS A 94 -5.26 -11.08 -1.89
N ASP A 95 -5.56 -12.03 -0.99
CA ASP A 95 -6.38 -13.22 -1.29
C ASP A 95 -7.85 -13.10 -0.80
N PRO A 96 -8.12 -12.68 0.45
CA PRO A 96 -9.47 -12.64 1.02
C PRO A 96 -10.40 -11.55 0.46
N LEU A 97 -9.94 -10.36 0.08
CA LEU A 97 -10.88 -9.26 -0.20
C LEU A 97 -11.55 -9.29 -1.59
N LYS A 98 -11.39 -10.39 -2.32
CA LYS A 98 -12.10 -10.63 -3.59
C LYS A 98 -13.52 -11.20 -3.43
N ASN A 99 -13.91 -11.64 -2.22
CA ASN A 99 -15.23 -12.22 -1.94
C ASN A 99 -15.97 -11.49 -0.81
N SER A 100 -17.28 -11.25 -0.98
CA SER A 100 -18.13 -10.53 -0.02
C SER A 100 -18.19 -11.14 1.38
N ASN A 101 -18.07 -12.48 1.50
CA ASN A 101 -18.01 -13.16 2.80
C ASN A 101 -16.80 -12.75 3.64
N ASN A 102 -15.75 -12.18 3.04
CA ASN A 102 -14.51 -11.83 3.73
C ASN A 102 -14.53 -10.42 4.34
N LEU A 103 -15.53 -9.57 4.03
CA LEU A 103 -15.66 -8.26 4.68
C LEU A 103 -16.02 -8.40 6.17
N THR A 104 -16.93 -9.33 6.52
CA THR A 104 -17.30 -9.57 7.92
C THR A 104 -16.10 -10.07 8.72
N THR A 105 -15.36 -11.05 8.20
CA THR A 105 -14.14 -11.56 8.85
C THR A 105 -13.06 -10.48 8.96
N LEU A 106 -12.88 -9.65 7.93
CA LEU A 106 -12.00 -8.49 8.02
C LEU A 106 -12.46 -7.52 9.11
N LYS A 107 -13.76 -7.20 9.22
CA LYS A 107 -14.29 -6.33 10.28
C LYS A 107 -13.98 -6.87 11.68
N GLU A 108 -14.21 -8.16 11.91
CA GLU A 108 -13.92 -8.81 13.20
C GLU A 108 -12.43 -8.79 13.53
N LEU A 109 -11.59 -9.10 12.55
CA LEU A 109 -10.14 -9.02 12.68
C LEU A 109 -9.67 -7.59 12.97
N LEU A 110 -10.23 -6.60 12.27
CA LEU A 110 -9.92 -5.18 12.47
C LEU A 110 -10.39 -4.69 13.83
N ASN A 111 -11.60 -5.03 14.28
CA ASN A 111 -12.09 -4.68 15.62
C ASN A 111 -11.19 -5.22 16.73
N THR A 112 -10.64 -6.41 16.54
CA THR A 112 -9.69 -7.00 17.50
C THR A 112 -8.32 -6.31 17.43
N SER A 113 -7.85 -6.02 16.22
CA SER A 113 -6.50 -5.49 15.95
C SER A 113 -6.37 -3.98 16.20
N LEU A 114 -7.44 -3.22 15.99
CA LEU A 114 -7.53 -1.76 16.18
C LEU A 114 -7.95 -1.37 17.61
N SER A 115 -7.77 -2.27 18.58
CA SER A 115 -7.64 -1.88 19.99
C SER A 115 -6.42 -0.95 20.24
N LYS A 116 -5.58 -0.79 19.21
CA LYS A 116 -4.40 0.07 19.13
C LYS A 116 -4.61 1.22 18.14
N ASN A 117 -3.75 2.24 18.21
CA ASN A 117 -3.77 3.40 17.28
C ASN A 117 -3.39 3.05 15.84
N TRP A 118 -2.56 2.01 15.65
CA TRP A 118 -2.14 1.48 14.35
C TRP A 118 -2.18 -0.04 14.42
N LEU A 119 -2.26 -0.71 13.27
CA LEU A 119 -2.43 -2.16 13.24
C LEU A 119 -1.28 -2.88 13.95
N MET A 120 -0.03 -2.56 13.59
CA MET A 120 1.14 -3.36 14.02
C MET A 120 2.08 -2.62 14.97
N THR A 121 2.53 -1.43 14.61
CA THR A 121 3.56 -0.67 15.37
C THR A 121 2.97 0.57 16.06
N GLU A 122 3.82 1.43 16.65
CA GLU A 122 3.38 2.73 17.19
C GLU A 122 3.21 3.81 16.11
N GLN A 123 3.42 3.44 14.84
CA GLN A 123 3.29 4.33 13.69
C GLN A 123 2.61 3.62 12.51
N MET A 124 2.22 4.42 11.52
CA MET A 124 1.64 3.91 10.28
C MET A 124 2.64 3.04 9.50
N THR A 125 2.15 1.92 8.98
CA THR A 125 2.89 0.96 8.16
C THR A 125 2.14 0.65 6.86
N LEU A 126 2.73 -0.21 6.03
CA LEU A 126 2.03 -0.75 4.85
C LEU A 126 0.77 -1.53 5.25
N ALA A 127 0.73 -2.15 6.43
CA ALA A 127 -0.49 -2.83 6.89
C ALA A 127 -1.67 -1.85 6.94
N ASP A 128 -1.49 -0.71 7.60
CA ASP A 128 -2.53 0.32 7.73
C ASP A 128 -2.93 0.87 6.36
N THR A 129 -1.92 1.18 5.53
CA THR A 129 -2.09 1.77 4.20
C THR A 129 -2.93 0.88 3.30
N TYR A 130 -2.56 -0.39 3.19
CA TYR A 130 -3.21 -1.28 2.24
C TYR A 130 -4.53 -1.88 2.77
N VAL A 131 -4.70 -2.03 4.08
CA VAL A 131 -6.01 -2.30 4.66
C VAL A 131 -6.96 -1.14 4.34
N PHE A 132 -6.54 0.10 4.56
CA PHE A 132 -7.35 1.27 4.24
C PHE A 132 -7.68 1.37 2.74
N ALA A 133 -6.69 1.19 1.87
CA ALA A 133 -6.91 1.16 0.42
C ALA A 133 -7.91 0.06 0.01
N SER A 134 -7.83 -1.11 0.66
CA SER A 134 -8.76 -2.21 0.38
C SER A 134 -10.18 -1.89 0.85
N LEU A 135 -10.35 -1.25 2.01
CA LEU A 135 -11.67 -0.80 2.49
C LEU A 135 -12.30 0.23 1.55
N ILE A 136 -11.50 1.17 1.01
CA ILE A 136 -11.97 2.12 -0.02
C ILE A 136 -12.47 1.36 -1.26
N ASN A 137 -11.69 0.40 -1.75
CA ASN A 137 -12.05 -0.38 -2.94
C ASN A 137 -13.34 -1.20 -2.75
N LEU A 138 -13.64 -1.61 -1.51
CA LEU A 138 -14.87 -2.30 -1.15
C LEU A 138 -16.06 -1.36 -0.94
N ASN A 139 -15.89 -0.04 -1.11
CA ASN A 139 -16.87 0.98 -0.74
C ASN A 139 -17.37 0.80 0.70
N TYR A 140 -16.47 0.43 1.62
CA TYR A 140 -16.84 0.22 3.02
C TYR A 140 -17.29 1.54 3.66
N ILE A 141 -18.45 1.50 4.30
CA ILE A 141 -19.00 2.62 5.09
C ILE A 141 -18.99 2.17 6.56
N PRO A 142 -18.28 2.87 7.45
CA PRO A 142 -18.29 2.56 8.87
C PRO A 142 -19.70 2.73 9.45
N GLU A 143 -20.13 1.76 10.25
CA GLU A 143 -21.38 1.85 11.00
C GLU A 143 -21.16 2.81 12.19
N PRO A 144 -22.15 3.69 12.49
CA PRO A 144 -22.04 4.71 13.53
C PRO A 144 -22.00 4.14 14.96
#